data_AF-A0A6N0HVH6-F1
#
_entry.id   AF-A0A6N0HVH6-F1
#
_cell.length_a   1.000
_cell.length_b   1.000
_cell.length_c   1.000
_cell.angle_alpha   90.00
_cell.angle_beta   90.00
_cell.angle_gamma   90.00
#
_symmetry.space_group_name_H-M   'P 1'
#
loop_
_entity.id
_entity.type
_entity.pdbx_description
1 polymer ?
#
loop_
_entity_poly.entity_id
_entity_poly.type
_entity_poly.pdbx_seq_one_letter_code
_entity_poly.pdbx_strand_id
1 'polypeptide(L)'
;MQIIPFILAELFAVRRLVKKKINVIHAHWCIPQGFVAVAYKLLFFSKVKIICTSHGADIYGLRKYDFIKRWVLNRCDRITAVSNALKAEILALNVKVDVKVIPMGVDLSLFNPNAKSGVLQSRYSINGPLLLYVGRLSDKKGVKYLISAMTKIVRSVPSTKLLIVGDGEELESLSDLSSDLGLSNEIVFAGAVKIVIYQATMLTQTYLLVLQLFQMTVIQKALGWCLLNLLVADVIRLQPIYQQLLIL
;
A
#
# COMPACT_ATOMS: atom_id res chain seq x y z
N MET A 1 19.45 15.25 -12.50
CA MET A 1 19.61 15.88 -13.83
C MET A 1 19.21 14.95 -15.00
N GLN A 2 18.46 13.86 -14.79
CA GLN A 2 18.09 12.89 -15.85
C GLN A 2 16.63 13.01 -16.35
N ILE A 3 15.84 13.92 -15.78
CA ILE A 3 14.39 14.04 -16.05
C ILE A 3 14.11 14.46 -17.51
N ILE A 4 14.88 15.40 -18.05
CA ILE A 4 14.68 15.92 -19.42
C ILE A 4 14.96 14.82 -20.46
N PRO A 5 16.13 14.15 -20.46
CA PRO A 5 16.36 13.02 -21.36
C PRO A 5 15.29 11.93 -21.24
N PHE A 6 14.84 11.64 -20.02
CA PHE A 6 13.78 10.64 -19.77
C PHE A 6 12.45 11.02 -20.43
N ILE A 7 11.97 12.26 -20.24
CA ILE A 7 10.74 12.76 -20.88
C ILE A 7 10.86 12.75 -22.41
N LEU A 8 12.00 13.16 -22.96
CA LEU A 8 12.23 13.16 -24.41
C LEU A 8 12.23 11.74 -24.99
N ALA A 9 12.84 10.78 -24.29
CA ALA A 9 12.83 9.38 -24.68
C ALA A 9 11.41 8.80 -24.66
N GLU A 10 10.62 9.09 -23.63
CA GLU A 10 9.20 8.69 -23.58
C GLU A 10 8.40 9.31 -24.73
N LEU A 11 8.59 10.60 -25.03
CA LEU A 11 7.89 11.28 -26.13
C LEU A 11 8.22 10.65 -27.50
N PHE A 12 9.49 10.31 -27.74
CA PHE A 12 9.92 9.61 -28.93
C PHE A 12 9.30 8.20 -29.02
N ALA A 13 9.27 7.47 -27.90
CA ALA A 13 8.66 6.14 -27.83
C ALA A 13 7.16 6.20 -28.12
N VAL A 14 6.43 7.14 -27.50
CA VAL A 14 5.00 7.37 -27.76
C VAL A 14 4.77 7.70 -29.24
N ARG A 15 5.58 8.58 -29.83
CA ARG A 15 5.48 8.90 -31.27
C ARG A 15 5.67 7.69 -32.16
N ARG A 16 6.65 6.83 -31.85
CA ARG A 16 6.90 5.59 -32.61
C ARG A 16 5.72 4.61 -32.50
N LEU A 17 5.14 4.48 -31.30
CA LEU A 17 4.05 3.54 -31.03
C LEU A 17 2.72 4.01 -31.62
N VAL A 18 2.37 5.29 -31.49
CA VAL A 18 1.10 5.82 -32.04
C VAL A 18 1.05 5.71 -33.57
N LYS A 19 2.21 5.81 -34.26
CA LYS A 19 2.30 5.53 -35.70
C LYS A 19 1.90 4.10 -36.08
N LYS A 20 1.88 3.15 -35.13
CA LYS A 20 1.39 1.78 -35.33
C LYS A 20 -0.13 1.64 -35.16
N LYS A 21 -0.90 2.71 -35.34
CA LYS A 21 -2.37 2.77 -35.22
C LYS A 21 -2.90 2.50 -33.79
N ILE A 22 -2.17 2.94 -32.76
CA ILE A 22 -2.68 2.92 -31.38
C ILE A 22 -3.72 4.03 -31.19
N ASN A 23 -4.91 3.67 -30.68
CA ASN A 23 -6.02 4.62 -30.47
C ASN A 23 -6.11 5.15 -29.04
N VAL A 24 -5.49 4.48 -28.07
CA VAL A 24 -5.54 4.82 -26.65
C VAL A 24 -4.15 4.73 -26.04
N ILE A 25 -3.74 5.77 -25.31
CA ILE A 25 -2.60 5.74 -24.39
C ILE A 25 -3.16 5.62 -22.98
N HIS A 26 -2.79 4.54 -22.30
CA HIS A 26 -3.11 4.35 -20.89
C HIS A 26 -1.85 4.67 -20.06
N ALA A 27 -1.83 5.89 -19.50
CA ALA A 27 -0.76 6.35 -18.64
C ALA A 27 -0.96 5.87 -17.20
N HIS A 28 0.06 5.23 -16.64
CA HIS A 28 0.15 4.90 -15.23
C HIS A 28 1.04 5.95 -14.55
N TRP A 29 0.41 6.76 -13.70
CA TRP A 29 0.88 8.02 -13.10
C TRP A 29 0.61 9.29 -13.93
N CYS A 30 0.14 10.33 -13.25
CA CYS A 30 -0.08 11.67 -13.82
C CYS A 30 1.22 12.30 -14.33
N ILE A 31 2.32 12.13 -13.58
CA ILE A 31 3.65 12.60 -13.95
C ILE A 31 4.62 11.43 -13.70
N PRO A 32 5.51 11.12 -14.65
CA PRO A 32 5.71 11.78 -15.95
C PRO A 32 4.79 11.32 -17.10
N GLN A 33 4.21 10.12 -17.03
CA GLN A 33 3.59 9.45 -18.19
C GLN A 33 2.34 10.19 -18.71
N GLY A 34 1.46 10.63 -17.81
CA GLY A 34 0.30 11.44 -18.18
C GLY A 34 0.71 12.76 -18.85
N PHE A 35 1.73 13.42 -18.32
CA PHE A 35 2.31 14.63 -18.90
C PHE A 35 2.82 14.39 -20.32
N VAL A 36 3.60 13.32 -20.55
CA VAL A 36 4.14 12.99 -21.88
C VAL A 36 3.01 12.67 -22.87
N ALA A 37 1.99 11.91 -22.45
CA ALA A 37 0.86 11.59 -23.30
C ALA A 37 0.10 12.85 -23.76
N VAL A 38 -0.15 13.78 -22.83
CA VAL A 38 -0.82 15.05 -23.14
C VAL A 38 0.07 15.94 -24.02
N ALA A 39 1.35 16.07 -23.71
CA ALA A 39 2.30 16.82 -24.51
C ALA A 39 2.37 16.29 -25.95
N TYR A 40 2.44 14.97 -26.13
CA TYR A 40 2.39 14.32 -27.44
C TYR A 40 1.11 14.68 -28.22
N LYS A 41 -0.05 14.58 -27.55
CA LYS A 41 -1.35 14.87 -28.17
C LYS A 41 -1.42 16.30 -28.69
N LEU A 42 -0.89 17.26 -27.93
CA LEU A 42 -0.85 18.68 -28.30
C LEU A 42 0.18 18.97 -29.39
N LEU A 43 1.42 18.48 -29.27
CA LEU A 43 2.51 18.75 -30.21
C LEU A 43 2.25 18.19 -31.62
N PHE A 44 1.55 17.06 -31.70
CA PHE A 44 1.31 16.38 -32.98
C PHE A 44 -0.16 16.35 -33.40
N PHE A 45 -1.01 17.16 -32.75
CA PHE A 45 -2.46 17.23 -33.01
C PHE A 45 -3.11 15.85 -33.12
N SER A 46 -2.68 14.92 -32.27
CA SER A 46 -3.08 13.52 -32.34
C SER A 46 -4.50 13.33 -31.83
N LYS A 47 -5.27 12.43 -32.47
CA LYS A 47 -6.62 12.05 -32.02
C LYS A 47 -6.62 10.94 -30.96
N VAL A 48 -5.44 10.53 -30.49
CA VAL A 48 -5.30 9.47 -29.49
C VAL A 48 -6.04 9.83 -28.19
N LYS A 49 -6.73 8.84 -27.63
CA LYS A 49 -7.42 8.97 -26.34
C LYS A 49 -6.45 8.73 -25.19
N ILE A 50 -6.58 9.48 -24.12
CA ILE A 50 -5.69 9.38 -22.95
C ILE A 50 -6.50 8.94 -21.75
N ILE A 51 -6.13 7.80 -21.18
CA ILE A 51 -6.60 7.33 -19.88
C ILE A 51 -5.44 7.48 -18.90
N CYS A 52 -5.67 8.13 -17.76
CA CYS A 52 -4.66 8.28 -16.73
C CYS A 52 -5.10 7.57 -15.44
N THR A 53 -4.30 6.60 -14.98
CA THR A 53 -4.49 5.93 -13.69
C THR A 53 -3.45 6.43 -12.69
N SER A 54 -3.90 7.06 -11.63
CA SER A 54 -3.05 7.48 -10.52
C SER A 54 -2.91 6.39 -9.46
N HIS A 55 -1.71 6.24 -8.91
CA HIS A 55 -1.34 5.18 -7.95
C HIS A 55 -0.92 5.75 -6.60
N GLY A 56 -0.89 7.07 -6.45
CA GLY A 56 -0.66 7.71 -5.16
C GLY A 56 0.53 8.64 -5.18
N ALA A 57 1.74 8.10 -5.38
CA ALA A 57 2.97 8.88 -5.33
C ALA A 57 2.96 10.08 -6.28
N ASP A 58 2.29 9.95 -7.43
CA ASP A 58 2.11 10.97 -8.45
C ASP A 58 1.18 12.12 -8.02
N ILE A 59 0.25 11.88 -7.09
CA ILE A 59 -0.69 12.86 -6.57
C ILE A 59 -0.23 13.41 -5.22
N TYR A 60 0.11 12.53 -4.28
CA TYR A 60 0.58 12.90 -2.92
C TYR A 60 1.97 13.54 -2.93
N GLY A 61 2.87 13.08 -3.80
CA GLY A 61 4.19 13.68 -4.00
C GLY A 61 4.12 14.94 -4.85
N LEU A 62 5.24 15.64 -5.06
CA LEU A 62 5.34 16.76 -6.02
C LEU A 62 4.26 17.86 -5.87
N ARG A 63 3.80 18.17 -4.64
CA ARG A 63 2.73 19.17 -4.38
C ARG A 63 3.02 20.56 -4.95
N LYS A 64 4.30 20.96 -5.02
CA LYS A 64 4.74 22.20 -5.67
C LYS A 64 4.35 22.29 -7.17
N TYR A 65 4.05 21.15 -7.80
CA TYR A 65 3.69 21.03 -9.22
C TYR A 65 2.21 20.66 -9.43
N ASP A 66 1.35 20.93 -8.45
CA ASP A 66 -0.09 20.65 -8.54
C ASP A 66 -0.77 21.36 -9.73
N PHE A 67 -0.26 22.52 -10.15
CA PHE A 67 -0.73 23.19 -11.37
C PHE A 67 -0.47 22.35 -12.63
N ILE A 68 0.66 21.63 -12.70
CA ILE A 68 0.99 20.72 -13.82
C ILE A 68 0.06 19.51 -13.75
N LYS A 69 -0.11 18.91 -12.58
CA LYS A 69 -1.01 17.76 -12.41
C LYS A 69 -2.43 18.10 -12.83
N ARG A 70 -2.96 19.23 -12.36
CA ARG A 70 -4.27 19.77 -12.77
C ARG A 70 -4.35 19.97 -14.28
N TRP A 71 -3.30 20.54 -14.88
CA TRP A 71 -3.24 20.78 -16.33
C TRP A 71 -3.26 19.48 -17.14
N VAL A 72 -2.53 18.45 -16.68
CA VAL A 72 -2.48 17.11 -17.30
C VAL A 72 -3.82 16.41 -17.17
N LEU A 73 -4.33 16.29 -15.93
CA LEU A 73 -5.54 15.52 -15.63
C LEU A 73 -6.77 16.09 -16.35
N ASN A 74 -6.90 17.41 -16.42
CA ASN A 74 -7.99 18.05 -17.18
C ASN A 74 -7.88 17.88 -18.71
N ARG A 75 -6.77 17.33 -19.23
CA ARG A 75 -6.57 17.01 -20.66
C ARG A 75 -6.64 15.51 -20.95
N CYS A 76 -6.85 14.68 -19.93
CA CYS A 76 -7.14 13.27 -20.10
C CYS A 76 -8.60 13.06 -20.54
N ASP A 77 -8.84 12.04 -21.38
CA ASP A 77 -10.19 11.67 -21.78
C ASP A 77 -10.90 10.90 -20.63
N ARG A 78 -10.15 10.14 -19.82
CA ARG A 78 -10.64 9.48 -18.59
C ARG A 78 -9.57 9.47 -17.51
N ILE A 79 -10.00 9.49 -16.25
CA ILE A 79 -9.13 9.35 -15.09
C ILE A 79 -9.61 8.20 -14.22
N THR A 80 -8.68 7.39 -13.73
CA THR A 80 -8.96 6.41 -12.69
C THR A 80 -8.04 6.57 -11.48
N ALA A 81 -8.55 6.21 -10.31
CA ALA A 81 -7.82 6.22 -9.04
C ALA A 81 -7.94 4.85 -8.38
N VAL A 82 -6.88 4.41 -7.69
CA VAL A 82 -6.88 3.11 -7.01
C VAL A 82 -7.69 3.07 -5.71
N SER A 83 -8.14 4.23 -5.21
CA SER A 83 -8.94 4.32 -3.98
C SER A 83 -9.81 5.58 -3.95
N ASN A 84 -10.84 5.57 -3.09
CA ASN A 84 -11.67 6.76 -2.83
C ASN A 84 -10.85 7.91 -2.21
N ALA A 85 -9.88 7.59 -1.35
CA ALA A 85 -8.98 8.58 -0.76
C ALA A 85 -8.16 9.30 -1.85
N LEU A 86 -7.59 8.55 -2.78
CA LEU A 86 -6.84 9.13 -3.90
C LEU A 86 -7.75 9.92 -4.85
N LYS A 87 -8.99 9.46 -5.07
CA LYS A 87 -9.99 10.23 -5.83
C LYS A 87 -10.24 11.60 -5.19
N ALA A 88 -10.43 11.66 -3.88
CA ALA A 88 -10.64 12.93 -3.17
C ALA A 88 -9.48 13.90 -3.37
N GLU A 89 -8.24 13.41 -3.29
CA GLU A 89 -7.02 14.20 -3.54
C GLU A 89 -6.94 14.72 -4.97
N ILE A 90 -7.31 13.91 -5.96
CA ILE A 90 -7.37 14.34 -7.36
C ILE A 90 -8.41 15.45 -7.54
N LEU A 91 -9.58 15.31 -6.92
CA LEU A 91 -10.64 16.32 -7.01
C LEU A 91 -10.24 17.63 -6.32
N ALA A 92 -9.47 17.58 -5.24
CA ALA A 92 -8.91 18.75 -4.57
C ALA A 92 -7.96 19.57 -5.48
N LEU A 93 -7.43 18.98 -6.56
CA LEU A 93 -6.67 19.69 -7.59
C LEU A 93 -7.54 20.49 -8.57
N ASN A 94 -8.86 20.62 -8.34
CA ASN A 94 -9.81 21.25 -9.26
C ASN A 94 -9.86 20.58 -10.64
N VAL A 95 -9.84 19.24 -10.66
CA VAL A 95 -10.04 18.44 -11.88
C VAL A 95 -11.53 18.37 -12.21
N LYS A 96 -11.88 18.68 -13.46
CA LYS A 96 -13.26 18.70 -13.99
C LYS A 96 -13.65 17.38 -14.68
N VAL A 97 -12.66 16.57 -15.05
CA VAL A 97 -12.87 15.25 -15.65
C VAL A 97 -13.33 14.27 -14.55
N ASP A 98 -14.36 13.47 -14.84
CA ASP A 98 -14.84 12.44 -13.90
C ASP A 98 -13.73 11.44 -13.56
N VAL A 99 -13.63 11.12 -12.26
CA VAL A 99 -12.62 10.21 -11.70
C VAL A 99 -13.32 8.94 -11.24
N LYS A 100 -13.00 7.83 -11.89
CA LYS A 100 -13.52 6.50 -11.50
C LYS A 100 -12.56 5.79 -10.56
N VAL A 101 -13.09 5.19 -9.51
CA VAL A 101 -12.27 4.36 -8.61
C VAL A 101 -12.22 2.95 -9.17
N ILE A 102 -11.01 2.46 -9.46
CA ILE A 102 -10.74 1.09 -9.89
C ILE A 102 -9.60 0.57 -9.02
N PRO A 103 -9.90 -0.20 -7.96
CA PRO A 103 -8.89 -0.81 -7.11
C PRO A 103 -7.96 -1.74 -7.90
N MET A 104 -6.75 -1.93 -7.40
CA MET A 104 -5.84 -2.94 -7.96
C MET A 104 -6.39 -4.34 -7.68
N GLY A 105 -6.36 -5.19 -8.70
CA GLY A 105 -6.69 -6.61 -8.55
C GLY A 105 -5.58 -7.41 -7.89
N VAL A 106 -5.93 -8.60 -7.42
CA VAL A 106 -5.01 -9.61 -6.88
C VAL A 106 -5.27 -10.93 -7.59
N ASP A 107 -4.22 -11.73 -7.82
CA ASP A 107 -4.34 -13.05 -8.43
C ASP A 107 -4.85 -14.08 -7.41
N LEU A 108 -6.10 -14.50 -7.55
CA LEU A 108 -6.73 -15.45 -6.64
C LEU A 108 -6.16 -16.87 -6.73
N SER A 109 -5.45 -17.21 -7.81
CA SER A 109 -4.73 -18.49 -7.90
C SER A 109 -3.51 -18.52 -6.98
N LEU A 110 -2.92 -17.34 -6.72
CA LEU A 110 -1.77 -17.17 -5.84
C LEU A 110 -2.18 -16.80 -4.40
N PHE A 111 -3.28 -16.04 -4.26
CA PHE A 111 -3.78 -15.52 -2.98
C PHE A 111 -5.17 -16.05 -2.70
N ASN A 112 -5.24 -17.21 -2.04
CA ASN A 112 -6.48 -17.90 -1.74
C ASN A 112 -6.76 -17.89 -0.22
N PRO A 113 -7.68 -17.07 0.30
CA PRO A 113 -7.94 -16.98 1.74
C PRO A 113 -8.38 -18.31 2.39
N ASN A 114 -8.82 -19.30 1.60
CA ASN A 114 -9.20 -20.62 2.07
C ASN A 114 -8.05 -21.62 2.14
N ALA A 115 -6.90 -21.32 1.52
CA ALA A 115 -5.76 -22.22 1.62
C ALA A 115 -5.16 -22.05 3.02
N LYS A 116 -5.21 -23.12 3.82
CA LYS A 116 -4.55 -23.18 5.13
C LYS A 116 -3.14 -23.68 4.92
N SER A 117 -2.14 -22.88 5.30
CA SER A 117 -0.77 -23.34 5.39
C SER A 117 -0.22 -23.01 6.78
N GLY A 118 0.35 -24.00 7.48
CA GLY A 118 1.16 -23.78 8.68
C GLY A 118 2.62 -23.45 8.33
N VAL A 119 2.91 -23.18 7.04
CA VAL A 119 4.27 -23.14 6.50
C VAL A 119 5.10 -22.04 7.15
N LEU A 120 4.51 -20.87 7.42
CA LEU A 120 5.23 -19.83 8.15
C LEU A 120 5.51 -20.20 9.60
N GLN A 121 4.50 -20.73 10.29
CA GLN A 121 4.64 -21.16 11.67
C GLN A 121 5.76 -22.19 11.80
N SER A 122 5.78 -23.20 10.92
CA SER A 122 6.85 -24.20 10.89
C SER A 122 8.20 -23.61 10.53
N ARG A 123 8.28 -22.73 9.51
CA ARG A 123 9.55 -22.15 9.04
C ARG A 123 10.22 -21.25 10.07
N TYR A 124 9.44 -20.49 10.83
CA TYR A 124 9.93 -19.53 11.82
C TYR A 124 9.79 -20.06 13.25
N SER A 125 9.48 -21.36 13.43
CA SER A 125 9.31 -22.01 14.72
C SER A 125 8.33 -21.29 15.65
N ILE A 126 7.23 -20.78 15.09
CA ILE A 126 6.21 -20.01 15.80
C ILE A 126 5.10 -20.94 16.28
N ASN A 127 4.90 -20.97 17.59
CA ASN A 127 3.78 -21.64 18.24
C ASN A 127 2.82 -20.59 18.81
N GLY A 128 1.52 -20.75 18.57
CA GLY A 128 0.48 -19.82 19.03
C GLY A 128 0.03 -18.81 17.97
N PRO A 129 -0.71 -17.76 18.37
CA PRO A 129 -1.23 -16.76 17.45
C PRO A 129 -0.11 -16.01 16.72
N LEU A 130 -0.26 -15.90 15.40
CA LEU A 130 0.66 -15.15 14.54
C LEU A 130 0.00 -13.84 14.10
N LEU A 131 0.72 -12.73 14.26
CA LEU A 131 0.51 -11.49 13.53
C LEU A 131 1.54 -11.40 12.42
N LEU A 132 1.12 -10.94 11.25
CA LEU A 132 2.00 -10.82 10.09
C LEU A 132 1.93 -9.40 9.54
N TYR A 133 3.10 -8.80 9.38
CA TYR A 133 3.32 -7.59 8.61
C TYR A 133 4.10 -7.93 7.34
N VAL A 134 3.62 -7.41 6.20
CA VAL A 134 4.32 -7.54 4.92
C VAL A 134 4.38 -6.19 4.22
N GLY A 135 5.59 -5.67 4.00
CA GLY A 135 5.79 -4.42 3.28
C GLY A 135 7.15 -3.77 3.51
N ARG A 136 7.40 -2.65 2.84
CA ARG A 136 8.62 -1.86 3.04
C ARG A 136 8.72 -1.37 4.49
N LEU A 137 9.91 -1.40 5.07
CA LEU A 137 10.19 -0.84 6.39
C LEU A 137 10.61 0.63 6.24
N SER A 138 9.60 1.49 6.14
CA SER A 138 9.78 2.95 6.04
C SER A 138 8.89 3.64 7.07
N ASP A 139 9.26 4.83 7.52
CA ASP A 139 8.49 5.60 8.51
C ASP A 139 7.00 5.74 8.12
N LYS A 140 6.73 5.99 6.83
CA LYS A 140 5.37 6.12 6.26
C LYS A 140 4.49 4.88 6.41
N LYS A 141 5.06 3.71 6.70
CA LYS A 141 4.33 2.45 6.90
C LYS A 141 3.95 2.23 8.36
N GLY A 142 4.49 3.02 9.28
CA GLY A 142 4.03 3.04 10.67
C GLY A 142 4.27 1.75 11.42
N VAL A 143 5.24 0.93 11.03
CA VAL A 143 5.55 -0.37 11.67
C VAL A 143 5.88 -0.18 13.16
N LYS A 144 6.48 0.95 13.53
CA LYS A 144 6.72 1.34 14.93
C LYS A 144 5.47 1.27 15.80
N TYR A 145 4.31 1.67 15.28
CA TYR A 145 3.05 1.64 16.03
C TYR A 145 2.55 0.21 16.25
N LEU A 146 2.79 -0.69 15.28
CA LEU A 146 2.49 -2.11 15.43
C LEU A 146 3.41 -2.75 16.48
N ILE A 147 4.70 -2.44 16.46
CA ILE A 147 5.66 -2.90 17.48
C ILE A 147 5.25 -2.39 18.87
N SER A 148 4.92 -1.10 19.02
CA SER A 148 4.45 -0.57 20.31
C SER A 148 3.16 -1.25 20.78
N ALA A 149 2.23 -1.57 19.86
CA ALA A 149 1.00 -2.27 20.20
C ALA A 149 1.24 -3.70 20.71
N MET A 150 2.32 -4.37 20.28
CA MET A 150 2.66 -5.71 20.75
C MET A 150 2.84 -5.79 22.26
N THR A 151 3.28 -4.72 22.92
CA THR A 151 3.39 -4.69 24.40
C THR A 151 2.06 -5.01 25.09
N LYS A 152 0.94 -4.48 24.57
CA LYS A 152 -0.41 -4.73 25.12
C LYS A 152 -0.94 -6.09 24.68
N ILE A 153 -0.64 -6.50 23.45
CA ILE A 153 -1.09 -7.77 22.87
C ILE A 153 -0.48 -8.94 23.64
N VAL A 154 0.84 -8.93 23.86
CA VAL A 154 1.55 -10.00 24.58
C VAL A 154 1.12 -10.07 26.05
N ARG A 155 0.81 -8.93 26.69
CA ARG A 155 0.23 -8.95 28.04
C ARG A 155 -1.12 -9.67 28.11
N SER A 156 -1.92 -9.57 27.05
CA SER A 156 -3.26 -10.19 26.99
C SER A 156 -3.21 -11.62 26.46
N VAL A 157 -2.32 -11.90 25.50
CA VAL A 157 -2.14 -13.18 24.83
C VAL A 157 -0.63 -13.46 24.72
N PRO A 158 0.00 -14.02 25.76
CA PRO A 158 1.46 -14.14 25.87
C PRO A 158 2.16 -14.95 24.77
N SER A 159 1.46 -15.88 24.14
CA SER A 159 2.01 -16.71 23.05
C SER A 159 1.98 -16.03 21.67
N THR A 160 1.57 -14.75 21.58
CA THR A 160 1.47 -14.07 20.29
C THR A 160 2.85 -13.72 19.74
N LYS A 161 3.09 -14.04 18.47
CA LYS A 161 4.30 -13.61 17.74
C LYS A 161 3.94 -12.65 16.61
N LEU A 162 4.83 -11.69 16.33
CA LEU A 162 4.76 -10.80 15.18
C LEU A 162 5.88 -11.14 14.20
N LEU A 163 5.51 -11.57 13.00
CA LEU A 163 6.44 -11.79 11.89
C LEU A 163 6.43 -10.57 10.97
N ILE A 164 7.58 -9.92 10.82
CA ILE A 164 7.79 -8.74 9.96
C ILE A 164 8.56 -9.19 8.71
N VAL A 165 7.89 -9.17 7.57
CA VAL A 165 8.44 -9.52 6.26
C VAL A 165 8.61 -8.25 5.42
N GLY A 166 9.85 -8.00 5.01
CA GLY A 166 10.19 -6.82 4.22
C GLY A 166 11.56 -6.27 4.58
N ASP A 167 11.91 -5.18 3.90
CA ASP A 167 13.18 -4.48 4.06
C ASP A 167 12.94 -2.97 3.88
N GLY A 168 13.87 -2.15 4.33
CA GLY A 168 13.81 -0.70 4.20
C GLY A 168 14.66 0.04 5.23
N GLU A 169 14.68 1.36 5.07
CA GLU A 169 15.49 2.29 5.85
C GLU A 169 15.25 2.25 7.37
N GLU A 170 14.08 1.79 7.82
CA GLU A 170 13.73 1.71 9.25
C GLU A 170 14.05 0.34 9.88
N LEU A 171 14.71 -0.60 9.17
CA LEU A 171 14.92 -1.95 9.73
C LEU A 171 15.66 -1.93 11.07
N GLU A 172 16.78 -1.20 11.13
CA GLU A 172 17.61 -1.09 12.34
C GLU A 172 16.86 -0.41 13.48
N SER A 173 16.25 0.76 13.21
CA SER A 173 15.46 1.50 14.21
C SER A 173 14.28 0.71 14.77
N LEU A 174 13.61 -0.10 13.94
CA LEU A 174 12.50 -0.97 14.36
C LEU A 174 13.00 -2.17 15.18
N SER A 175 14.17 -2.71 14.86
CA SER A 175 14.82 -3.78 15.63
C SER A 175 15.19 -3.27 17.02
N ASP A 176 15.83 -2.10 17.10
CA ASP A 176 16.20 -1.47 18.37
C ASP A 176 14.96 -1.20 19.23
N LEU A 177 13.90 -0.64 18.63
CA LEU A 177 12.62 -0.43 19.32
C LEU A 177 12.03 -1.72 19.88
N SER A 178 12.15 -2.84 19.16
CA SER A 178 11.68 -4.14 19.67
C SER A 178 12.47 -4.61 20.88
N SER A 179 13.79 -4.35 20.90
CA SER A 179 14.67 -4.67 22.02
C SER A 179 14.39 -3.79 23.23
N ASP A 180 14.25 -2.49 23.02
CA ASP A 180 13.97 -1.51 24.09
C ASP A 180 12.64 -1.78 24.80
N LEU A 181 11.66 -2.34 24.08
CA LEU A 181 10.37 -2.73 24.63
C LEU A 181 10.37 -4.14 25.25
N GLY A 182 11.50 -4.85 25.23
CA GLY A 182 11.62 -6.22 25.73
C GLY A 182 10.83 -7.24 24.92
N LEU A 183 10.65 -7.01 23.61
CA LEU A 183 9.85 -7.82 22.68
C LEU A 183 10.71 -8.63 21.70
N SER A 184 12.01 -8.74 21.93
CA SER A 184 12.95 -9.42 21.01
C SER A 184 12.59 -10.89 20.76
N ASN A 185 11.93 -11.55 21.71
CA ASN A 185 11.47 -12.93 21.55
C ASN A 185 10.16 -13.02 20.78
N GLU A 186 9.33 -11.97 20.83
CA GLU A 186 7.98 -11.93 20.29
C GLU A 186 7.95 -11.43 18.85
N ILE A 187 8.98 -10.72 18.41
CA ILE A 187 9.07 -10.11 17.08
C ILE A 187 10.17 -10.77 16.27
N VAL A 188 9.80 -11.30 15.10
CA VAL A 188 10.71 -11.96 14.16
C VAL A 188 10.82 -11.11 12.90
N PHE A 189 12.02 -10.59 12.62
CA PHE A 189 12.34 -9.91 11.36
C PHE A 189 12.81 -10.93 10.32
N ALA A 190 11.99 -11.21 9.31
CA ALA A 190 12.27 -12.20 8.27
C ALA A 190 13.09 -11.66 7.10
N GLY A 191 13.28 -10.34 7.02
CA GLY A 191 13.87 -9.66 5.87
C GLY A 191 13.01 -9.76 4.61
N ALA A 192 13.60 -9.41 3.46
CA ALA A 192 12.95 -9.57 2.17
C ALA A 192 12.89 -11.05 1.75
N VAL A 193 11.68 -11.59 1.62
CA VAL A 193 11.46 -12.96 1.15
C VAL A 193 11.21 -13.00 -0.36
N LYS A 194 11.34 -14.17 -1.01
CA LYS A 194 10.95 -14.35 -2.44
C LYS A 194 9.44 -14.57 -2.59
N ILE A 195 8.89 -14.27 -3.77
CA ILE A 195 7.43 -14.25 -4.07
C ILE A 195 6.67 -15.52 -3.66
N VAL A 196 7.32 -16.68 -3.68
CA VAL A 196 6.76 -17.97 -3.26
C VAL A 196 6.43 -18.01 -1.76
N ILE A 197 7.20 -17.29 -0.93
CA ILE A 197 6.94 -17.18 0.50
C ILE A 197 5.81 -16.17 0.74
N TYR A 198 5.64 -15.15 -0.10
CA TYR A 198 4.51 -14.21 0.02
C TYR A 198 3.15 -14.92 -0.14
N GLN A 199 3.09 -15.92 -1.01
CA GLN A 199 1.92 -16.80 -1.14
C GLN A 199 1.63 -17.47 0.20
N ALA A 200 2.60 -18.19 0.79
CA ALA A 200 2.44 -18.81 2.10
C ALA A 200 2.13 -17.80 3.22
N THR A 201 2.64 -16.55 3.13
CA THR A 201 2.44 -15.55 4.17
C THR A 201 0.97 -15.16 4.33
N MET A 202 0.24 -14.98 3.24
CA MET A 202 -1.16 -14.56 3.26
C MET A 202 -2.15 -15.73 3.44
N LEU A 203 -1.65 -16.97 3.40
CA LEU A 203 -2.39 -18.24 3.50
C LEU A 203 -2.34 -18.86 4.91
N THR A 204 -1.85 -18.11 5.87
CA THR A 204 -1.80 -18.56 7.27
C THR A 204 -3.03 -18.01 7.99
N GLN A 205 -3.60 -18.82 8.88
CA GLN A 205 -4.71 -18.44 9.77
C GLN A 205 -4.20 -17.43 10.80
N THR A 206 -3.89 -16.24 10.30
CA THR A 206 -3.06 -15.21 10.92
C THR A 206 -3.88 -13.93 10.90
N TYR A 207 -3.88 -13.19 12.01
CA TYR A 207 -4.44 -11.86 12.02
C TYR A 207 -3.50 -10.97 11.22
N LEU A 208 -3.77 -10.93 9.92
CA LEU A 208 -2.95 -10.24 8.95
C LEU A 208 -3.22 -8.73 9.08
N LEU A 209 -2.22 -7.99 9.56
CA LEU A 209 -2.26 -6.53 9.53
C LEU A 209 -1.37 -6.03 8.39
N VAL A 210 -1.92 -6.03 7.17
CA VAL A 210 -1.30 -5.32 6.05
C VAL A 210 -1.56 -3.82 6.24
N LEU A 211 -0.62 -3.13 6.90
CA LEU A 211 -0.58 -1.67 6.93
C LEU A 211 -0.06 -1.14 5.59
N GLN A 212 -0.84 -1.30 4.52
CA GLN A 212 -0.70 -0.48 3.33
C GLN A 212 -1.42 0.84 3.57
N LEU A 213 -0.81 1.76 4.32
CA LEU A 213 -1.42 3.08 4.48
C LEU A 213 -1.14 4.00 3.29
N PHE A 214 -2.24 4.35 2.61
CA PHE A 214 -2.51 5.74 2.26
C PHE A 214 -2.84 6.51 3.55
N GLN A 215 -1.81 7.07 4.18
CA GLN A 215 -1.79 8.09 5.26
C GLN A 215 -2.49 7.85 6.62
N MET A 216 -2.03 8.66 7.59
CA MET A 216 -2.02 8.50 9.05
C MET A 216 -3.37 8.62 9.79
N THR A 217 -4.48 8.97 9.16
CA THR A 217 -5.79 9.01 9.83
C THR A 217 -6.35 7.63 10.17
N VAL A 218 -5.71 6.57 9.65
CA VAL A 218 -6.07 5.19 9.91
C VAL A 218 -5.35 4.64 11.13
N ILE A 219 -4.36 5.30 11.77
CA ILE A 219 -3.64 4.66 12.89
C ILE A 219 -4.48 4.59 14.17
N GLN A 220 -5.27 5.63 14.49
CA GLN A 220 -6.26 5.56 15.58
C GLN A 220 -7.43 4.63 15.25
N LYS A 221 -7.89 4.60 13.98
CA LYS A 221 -8.95 3.69 13.54
C LYS A 221 -8.47 2.25 13.36
N ALA A 222 -7.20 2.01 13.04
CA ALA A 222 -6.58 0.70 12.86
C ALA A 222 -6.22 0.07 14.19
N LEU A 223 -5.96 0.82 15.25
CA LEU A 223 -6.01 0.26 16.60
C LEU A 223 -7.42 -0.30 16.88
N GLY A 224 -8.47 0.49 16.58
CA GLY A 224 -9.87 0.03 16.67
C GLY A 224 -10.23 -1.13 15.73
N TRP A 225 -9.69 -1.16 14.50
CA TRP A 225 -9.98 -2.18 13.48
C TRP A 225 -9.11 -3.44 13.60
N CYS A 226 -7.89 -3.32 14.09
CA CYS A 226 -7.04 -4.45 14.47
C CYS A 226 -7.65 -5.14 15.70
N LEU A 227 -8.20 -4.37 16.65
CA LEU A 227 -9.06 -4.90 17.72
C LEU A 227 -10.36 -5.50 17.17
N LEU A 228 -11.01 -4.86 16.18
CA LEU A 228 -12.25 -5.38 15.56
C LEU A 228 -12.03 -6.71 14.83
N ASN A 229 -10.92 -6.90 14.13
CA ASN A 229 -10.61 -8.18 13.46
C ASN A 229 -10.06 -9.24 14.43
N LEU A 230 -9.42 -8.85 15.53
CA LEU A 230 -9.20 -9.73 16.69
C LEU A 230 -10.54 -10.18 17.31
N LEU A 231 -11.57 -9.34 17.29
CA LEU A 231 -12.92 -9.64 17.81
C LEU A 231 -13.77 -10.51 16.86
N VAL A 232 -13.54 -10.46 15.55
CA VAL A 232 -14.33 -11.23 14.57
C VAL A 232 -13.97 -12.72 14.54
N ALA A 233 -12.80 -13.12 15.06
CA ALA A 233 -12.36 -14.51 15.05
C ALA A 233 -12.63 -15.30 16.35
N ASP A 234 -13.04 -14.66 17.46
CA ASP A 234 -13.43 -15.36 18.70
C ASP A 234 -14.43 -14.53 19.54
N VAL A 235 -15.72 -14.64 19.21
CA VAL A 235 -16.82 -13.87 19.81
C VAL A 235 -17.18 -14.27 21.26
N ILE A 236 -16.46 -15.15 21.95
CA ILE A 236 -16.91 -15.65 23.28
C ILE A 236 -15.95 -15.35 24.45
N ARG A 237 -14.68 -14.95 24.24
CA ARG A 237 -13.70 -14.86 25.36
C ARG A 237 -13.14 -13.49 25.73
N LEU A 238 -13.36 -12.43 24.93
CA LEU A 238 -12.68 -11.13 25.14
C LEU A 238 -13.61 -9.93 25.43
N GLN A 239 -14.90 -10.19 25.67
CA GLN A 239 -15.90 -9.16 25.98
C GLN A 239 -15.54 -8.20 27.15
N PRO A 240 -14.83 -8.62 28.22
CA PRO A 240 -14.45 -7.72 29.31
C PRO A 240 -13.43 -6.64 28.92
N ILE A 241 -12.61 -6.88 27.88
CA ILE A 241 -11.50 -5.99 27.47
C ILE A 241 -12.02 -4.78 26.69
N TYR A 242 -13.16 -4.93 26.01
CA TYR A 242 -13.80 -3.86 25.22
C TYR A 242 -14.26 -2.68 26.09
N GLN A 243 -14.74 -2.94 27.31
CA GLN A 243 -15.22 -1.88 28.21
C GLN A 243 -14.09 -1.01 28.81
N GLN A 244 -12.86 -1.54 28.91
CA GLN A 244 -11.72 -0.77 29.46
C GLN A 244 -11.02 0.12 28.43
N LEU A 245 -11.13 -0.19 27.13
CA LEU A 245 -10.46 0.56 26.06
C LEU A 245 -11.29 1.72 25.49
N LEU A 246 -12.59 1.79 25.77
CA LEU A 246 -13.50 2.86 25.32
C LEU A 246 -13.49 4.12 26.21
N ILE A 247 -12.72 4.12 27.31
CA ILE A 247 -12.67 5.23 28.29
C ILE A 247 -11.41 6.12 28.09
N LEU A 248 -10.61 5.89 27.04
CA LEU A 248 -9.47 6.73 26.63
C LEU A 248 -9.62 7.18 25.17
#